data_AF-A0A348P5R2-F1
#
_entry.id   AF-A0A348P5R2-F1
#
_cell.length_a   1.000
_cell.length_b   1.000
_cell.length_c   1.000
_cell.angle_alpha   90.00
_cell.angle_beta   90.00
_cell.angle_gamma   90.00
#
_symmetry.space_group_name_H-M   'P 1'
#
loop_
_entity.id
_entity.type
_entity.pdbx_description
1 polymer ?
#
loop_
_entity_poly.entity_id
_entity_poly.type
_entity_poly.pdbx_seq_one_letter_code
_entity_poly.pdbx_strand_id
1 'polypeptide(L)'
;MFVYSVNKRQIKFVAIVVCLVLMCIILALLTKESIETVKANELNLRASNAEERIAYLAQFGWSVEGEPEEVKEIIIPAEFDEVYENYNKLQLEQGFDLTKYMSKRVKKWTYTVTNYPGYENKSCIRATMLIYDGKVIGGDICSVELNGFMHGFVKPDSSAGESTSQQE
;
A
#
# COMPACT_ATOMS: atom_id res chain seq x y z
N MET A 1 -5.25 -65.25 -3.20
CA MET A 1 -4.90 -64.72 -1.86
C MET A 1 -3.40 -64.47 -1.85
N PHE A 2 -2.95 -63.23 -2.08
CA PHE A 2 -1.52 -62.88 -2.09
C PHE A 2 -1.11 -62.40 -0.71
N VAL A 3 -0.36 -63.24 0.02
CA VAL A 3 0.21 -62.89 1.32
C VAL A 3 1.60 -62.31 1.05
N TYR A 4 1.73 -60.99 1.18
CA TYR A 4 3.01 -60.28 1.04
C TYR A 4 3.76 -60.40 2.37
N SER A 5 4.84 -61.21 2.41
CA SER A 5 5.68 -61.37 3.60
C SER A 5 6.65 -60.18 3.71
N VAL A 6 6.46 -59.33 4.72
CA VAL A 6 7.19 -58.07 4.88
C VAL A 6 8.31 -58.23 5.92
N ASN A 7 9.57 -58.10 5.50
CA ASN A 7 10.73 -58.14 6.39
C ASN A 7 10.91 -56.79 7.12
N LYS A 8 11.43 -56.78 8.36
CA LYS A 8 11.62 -55.56 9.19
C LYS A 8 12.37 -54.41 8.49
N ARG A 9 13.23 -54.72 7.51
CA ARG A 9 13.96 -53.74 6.68
C ARG A 9 13.07 -53.04 5.65
N GLN A 10 12.06 -53.74 5.13
CA GLN A 10 11.09 -53.23 4.16
C GLN A 10 10.04 -52.34 4.85
N ILE A 11 9.67 -52.67 6.10
CA ILE A 11 8.76 -51.86 6.93
C ILE A 11 9.38 -50.48 7.23
N LYS A 12 10.68 -50.41 7.54
CA LYS A 12 11.38 -49.13 7.77
C LYS A 12 11.43 -48.26 6.52
N PHE A 13 11.66 -48.85 5.35
CA PHE A 13 11.66 -48.13 4.08
C PHE A 13 10.28 -47.56 3.75
N VAL A 14 9.22 -48.37 3.92
CA VAL A 14 7.84 -47.93 3.71
C VAL A 14 7.48 -46.80 4.68
N ALA A 15 7.89 -46.88 5.95
CA ALA A 15 7.63 -45.83 6.93
C ALA A 15 8.30 -44.49 6.56
N ILE A 16 9.53 -44.51 6.03
CA ILE A 16 10.24 -43.29 5.60
C ILE A 16 9.54 -42.67 4.39
N VAL A 17 9.14 -43.48 3.41
CA VAL A 17 8.42 -42.97 2.22
C VAL A 17 7.08 -42.36 2.61
N VAL A 18 6.33 -42.99 3.52
CA VAL A 18 5.06 -42.45 4.03
C VAL A 18 5.29 -41.13 4.79
N CYS A 19 6.32 -41.04 5.63
CA CYS A 19 6.67 -39.78 6.31
C CYS A 19 7.06 -38.66 5.34
N LEU A 20 7.83 -38.96 4.28
CA LEU A 20 8.19 -37.97 3.28
C LEU A 20 6.98 -37.49 2.47
N VAL A 21 6.07 -38.41 2.12
CA VAL A 21 4.81 -38.05 1.44
C VAL A 21 3.94 -37.18 2.36
N LEU A 22 3.81 -37.54 3.63
CA LEU A 22 3.09 -36.72 4.62
C LEU A 22 3.73 -35.35 4.81
N MET A 23 5.07 -35.26 4.83
CA MET A 23 5.79 -34.01 4.94
C MET A 23 5.61 -33.14 3.69
N CYS A 24 5.63 -33.72 2.50
CA CYS A 24 5.32 -33.02 1.24
C CYS A 24 3.86 -32.56 1.19
N ILE A 25 2.92 -33.33 1.73
CA ILE A 25 1.50 -32.94 1.83
C ILE A 25 1.34 -31.79 2.82
N ILE A 26 2.00 -31.82 3.99
CA ILE A 26 1.99 -30.73 4.97
C ILE A 26 2.63 -29.47 4.38
N LEU A 27 3.79 -29.59 3.70
CA LEU A 27 4.40 -28.46 2.99
C LEU A 27 3.48 -27.92 1.90
N ALA A 28 2.84 -28.80 1.11
CA ALA A 28 1.89 -28.39 0.09
C ALA A 28 0.64 -27.70 0.69
N LEU A 29 0.18 -28.11 1.88
CA LEU A 29 -0.92 -27.48 2.61
C LEU A 29 -0.50 -26.13 3.20
N LEU A 30 0.72 -26.00 3.75
CA LEU A 30 1.29 -24.73 4.21
C LEU A 30 1.54 -23.75 3.04
N THR A 31 1.89 -24.24 1.85
CA THR A 31 1.99 -23.39 0.64
C THR A 31 0.65 -23.13 -0.04
N LYS A 32 -0.42 -23.87 0.33
CA LYS A 32 -1.76 -23.67 -0.22
C LYS A 32 -2.54 -22.54 0.47
N GLU A 33 -2.00 -21.95 1.53
CA GLU A 33 -2.51 -20.68 2.07
C GLU A 33 -2.20 -19.46 1.17
N SER A 34 -1.54 -19.61 0.02
CA SER A 34 -1.31 -18.50 -0.92
C SER A 34 -1.91 -18.72 -2.33
N ILE A 35 -2.79 -19.72 -2.50
CA ILE A 35 -3.60 -19.84 -3.73
C ILE A 35 -5.04 -20.16 -3.34
N GLU A 36 -5.64 -19.29 -2.54
CA GLU A 36 -7.09 -19.13 -2.53
C GLU A 36 -7.45 -17.72 -3.00
N THR A 37 -8.29 -17.71 -4.01
CA THR A 37 -8.90 -16.56 -4.65
C THR A 37 -9.69 -15.74 -3.62
N VAL A 38 -9.08 -14.70 -3.09
CA VAL A 38 -9.80 -13.60 -2.45
C VAL A 38 -9.63 -12.38 -3.35
N LYS A 39 -10.61 -12.16 -4.24
CA LYS A 39 -10.91 -10.84 -4.83
C LYS A 39 -11.43 -9.90 -3.72
N ALA A 40 -10.59 -9.63 -2.73
CA ALA A 40 -10.61 -8.39 -1.97
C ALA A 40 -9.41 -7.61 -2.51
N ASN A 41 -9.62 -6.37 -2.90
CA ASN A 41 -8.63 -5.56 -3.61
C ASN A 41 -7.45 -5.26 -2.66
N GLU A 42 -6.48 -6.18 -2.52
CA GLU A 42 -5.22 -5.87 -1.84
C GLU A 42 -4.55 -4.74 -2.61
N LEU A 43 -4.46 -3.56 -1.97
CA LEU A 43 -3.85 -2.38 -2.55
C LEU A 43 -2.41 -2.73 -2.97
N ASN A 44 -2.11 -2.59 -4.26
CA ASN A 44 -0.75 -2.77 -4.74
C ASN A 44 0.09 -1.57 -4.29
N LEU A 45 0.99 -1.78 -3.34
CA LEU A 45 1.82 -0.72 -2.75
C LEU A 45 3.12 -0.43 -3.53
N ARG A 46 3.39 -1.11 -4.65
CA ARG A 46 4.65 -0.94 -5.40
C ARG A 46 4.75 0.45 -6.01
N ALA A 47 5.94 1.05 -5.94
CA ALA A 47 6.19 2.43 -6.35
C ALA A 47 7.66 2.71 -6.69
N SER A 48 8.41 1.68 -7.10
CA SER A 48 9.87 1.75 -7.34
C SER A 48 10.20 2.57 -8.59
N ASN A 49 9.34 2.52 -9.60
CA ASN A 49 9.47 3.24 -10.87
C ASN A 49 8.25 4.15 -11.13
N ALA A 50 8.32 4.97 -12.19
CA ALA A 50 7.29 5.95 -12.50
C ALA A 50 5.93 5.30 -12.83
N GLU A 51 5.93 4.21 -13.59
CA GLU A 51 4.71 3.49 -13.96
C GLU A 51 4.02 2.92 -12.73
N GLU A 52 4.78 2.34 -11.79
CA GLU A 52 4.25 1.83 -10.52
C GLU A 52 3.64 2.94 -9.66
N ARG A 53 4.25 4.13 -9.60
CA ARG A 53 3.70 5.29 -8.87
C ARG A 53 2.39 5.77 -9.45
N ILE A 54 2.32 5.89 -10.77
CA ILE A 54 1.10 6.30 -11.47
C ILE A 54 0.02 5.24 -11.29
N ALA A 55 0.38 3.96 -11.42
CA ALA A 55 -0.53 2.84 -11.19
C ALA A 55 -1.05 2.81 -9.75
N TYR A 56 -0.20 3.15 -8.77
CA TYR A 56 -0.62 3.27 -7.37
C TYR A 56 -1.78 4.25 -7.21
N LEU A 57 -1.62 5.48 -7.72
CA LEU A 57 -2.64 6.53 -7.66
C LEU A 57 -3.89 6.17 -8.48
N ALA A 58 -3.70 5.52 -9.64
CA ALA A 58 -4.81 5.09 -10.49
C ALA A 58 -5.73 4.06 -9.82
N GLN A 59 -5.25 3.27 -8.86
CA GLN A 59 -6.11 2.36 -8.07
C GLN A 59 -7.20 3.09 -7.30
N PHE A 60 -6.99 4.36 -6.97
CA PHE A 60 -7.96 5.23 -6.31
C PHE A 60 -8.75 6.10 -7.31
N GLY A 61 -8.56 5.93 -8.62
CA GLY A 61 -9.23 6.70 -9.65
C GLY A 61 -8.59 8.07 -9.96
N TRP A 62 -7.35 8.30 -9.53
CA TRP A 62 -6.62 9.51 -9.86
C TRP A 62 -5.95 9.43 -11.22
N SER A 63 -5.96 10.56 -11.92
CA SER A 63 -5.13 10.81 -13.10
C SER A 63 -4.16 11.92 -12.76
N VAL A 64 -2.89 11.71 -13.12
CA VAL A 64 -1.81 12.65 -12.84
C VAL A 64 -0.99 12.94 -14.08
N GLU A 65 -0.26 14.05 -14.06
CA GLU A 65 0.80 14.31 -15.03
C GLU A 65 1.88 13.22 -14.96
N GLY A 66 2.47 12.87 -16.10
CA GLY A 66 3.42 11.75 -16.19
C GLY A 66 4.73 12.01 -15.46
N GLU A 67 5.17 13.27 -15.41
CA GLU A 67 6.34 13.68 -14.64
C GLU A 67 5.90 14.24 -13.27
N PRO A 68 6.62 13.90 -12.19
CA PRO A 68 6.38 14.50 -10.89
C PRO A 68 6.77 15.98 -10.90
N GLU A 69 5.99 16.81 -10.23
CA GLU A 69 6.34 18.21 -10.00
C GLU A 69 7.54 18.33 -9.05
N GLU A 70 7.61 17.46 -8.03
CA GLU A 70 8.65 17.51 -7.02
C GLU A 70 9.08 16.11 -6.58
N VAL A 71 10.40 15.94 -6.41
CA VAL A 71 11.02 14.73 -5.84
C VAL A 71 12.03 15.16 -4.78
N LYS A 72 11.82 14.73 -3.54
CA LYS A 72 12.70 15.07 -2.41
C LYS A 72 13.01 13.84 -1.57
N GLU A 73 14.22 13.77 -1.04
CA GLU A 73 14.53 12.88 0.06
C GLU A 73 14.28 13.62 1.38
N ILE A 74 13.45 13.04 2.23
CA ILE A 74 13.14 13.58 3.56
C ILE A 74 13.46 12.52 4.62
N ILE A 75 13.68 12.98 5.86
CA ILE A 75 13.83 12.10 7.01
C ILE A 75 12.53 12.21 7.80
N ILE A 76 11.89 11.08 8.08
CA ILE A 76 10.78 11.04 9.03
C ILE A 76 11.38 11.32 10.42
N PRO A 77 10.86 12.28 11.19
CA PRO A 77 11.41 12.64 12.50
C PRO A 77 11.55 11.44 13.44
N ALA A 78 12.49 11.55 14.38
CA ALA A 78 12.66 10.54 15.43
C ALA A 78 11.51 10.57 16.45
N GLU A 79 10.93 11.75 16.66
CA GLU A 79 9.81 12.02 17.56
C GLU A 79 8.79 12.85 16.79
N PHE A 80 7.50 12.59 16.98
CA PHE A 80 6.45 13.34 16.30
C PHE A 80 6.00 14.48 17.20
N ASP A 81 6.07 15.69 16.66
CA ASP A 81 5.36 16.84 17.22
C ASP A 81 3.88 16.78 16.82
N GLU A 82 3.09 17.74 17.29
CA GLU A 82 1.66 17.81 16.99
C GLU A 82 1.36 17.78 15.48
N VAL A 83 2.23 18.38 14.67
CA VAL A 83 2.07 18.42 13.20
C VAL A 83 2.23 17.02 12.61
N TYR A 84 3.31 16.32 12.95
CA TYR A 84 3.52 14.95 12.48
C TYR A 84 2.55 13.95 13.08
N GLU A 85 2.10 14.14 14.32
CA GLU A 85 1.05 13.31 14.92
C GLU A 85 -0.25 13.45 14.14
N ASN A 86 -0.67 14.67 13.82
CA ASN A 86 -1.89 14.91 13.04
C ASN A 86 -1.76 14.37 11.61
N TYR A 87 -0.61 14.56 10.98
CA TYR A 87 -0.35 13.96 9.67
C TYR A 87 -0.37 12.43 9.74
N ASN A 88 0.21 11.82 10.78
CA ASN A 88 0.19 10.36 10.95
C ASN A 88 -1.21 9.81 11.24
N LYS A 89 -2.08 10.55 11.93
CA LYS A 89 -3.50 10.16 12.09
C LYS A 89 -4.18 9.98 10.73
N LEU A 90 -3.99 10.94 9.81
CA LEU A 90 -4.47 10.81 8.43
C LEU A 90 -3.86 9.58 7.72
N GLN A 91 -2.60 9.24 7.98
CA GLN A 91 -1.98 8.05 7.41
C GLN A 91 -2.57 6.75 7.99
N LEU A 92 -2.84 6.71 9.29
CA LEU A 92 -3.47 5.58 9.99
C LEU A 92 -4.87 5.27 9.45
N GLU A 93 -5.66 6.30 9.13
CA GLU A 93 -6.97 6.15 8.50
C GLU A 93 -6.89 5.46 7.13
N GLN A 94 -5.76 5.61 6.44
CA GLN A 94 -5.47 4.98 5.15
C GLN A 94 -4.82 3.59 5.29
N GLY A 95 -4.58 3.12 6.51
CA GLY A 95 -3.91 1.85 6.80
C GLY A 95 -2.37 1.93 6.83
N PHE A 96 -1.82 3.14 6.82
CA PHE A 96 -0.38 3.40 6.95
C PHE A 96 0.01 3.78 8.37
N ASP A 97 1.29 3.66 8.71
CA ASP A 97 1.79 4.07 10.03
C ASP A 97 3.23 4.56 9.91
N LEU A 98 3.42 5.89 9.94
CA LEU A 98 4.72 6.52 9.79
C LEU A 98 5.61 6.34 11.03
N THR A 99 5.05 5.97 12.19
CA THR A 99 5.87 5.72 13.39
C THR A 99 6.83 4.54 13.18
N LYS A 100 6.45 3.58 12.35
CA LYS A 100 7.30 2.44 11.93
C LYS A 100 8.51 2.85 11.10
N TYR A 101 8.50 4.08 10.58
CA TYR A 101 9.53 4.63 9.71
C TYR A 101 10.24 5.85 10.33
N MET A 102 10.12 6.07 11.65
CA MET A 102 10.87 7.12 12.35
C MET A 102 12.38 7.00 12.12
N SER A 103 13.02 8.16 11.97
CA SER A 103 14.44 8.29 11.59
C SER A 103 14.83 7.63 10.26
N LYS A 104 13.88 7.17 9.45
CA LYS A 104 14.17 6.63 8.11
C LYS A 104 14.18 7.75 7.09
N ARG A 105 15.11 7.63 6.14
CA ARG A 105 15.12 8.43 4.92
C ARG A 105 14.14 7.83 3.92
N VAL A 106 13.22 8.64 3.43
CA VAL A 106 12.15 8.24 2.50
C VAL A 106 12.13 9.22 1.32
N LYS A 107 11.59 8.78 0.18
CA LYS A 107 11.41 9.64 -0.99
C LYS A 107 9.98 10.18 -1.01
N LYS A 108 9.84 11.50 -0.99
CA LYS A 108 8.58 12.20 -1.23
C LYS A 108 8.47 12.52 -2.72
N TRP A 109 7.43 12.01 -3.35
CA TRP A 109 7.06 12.31 -4.74
C TRP A 109 5.77 13.11 -4.73
N THR A 110 5.74 14.19 -5.50
CA THR A 110 4.55 15.02 -5.67
C THR A 110 4.17 15.05 -7.13
N TYR A 111 2.92 14.71 -7.43
CA TYR A 111 2.36 14.72 -8.77
C TYR A 111 1.20 15.72 -8.89
N THR A 112 1.07 16.38 -10.04
CA THR A 112 -0.12 17.19 -10.35
C THR A 112 -1.30 16.28 -10.67
N VAL A 113 -2.41 16.42 -9.96
CA VAL A 113 -3.66 15.68 -10.24
C VAL A 113 -4.50 16.45 -11.26
N THR A 114 -5.04 15.76 -12.26
CA THR A 114 -5.76 16.37 -13.39
C THR A 114 -7.26 16.11 -13.40
N ASN A 115 -7.77 15.25 -12.52
CA ASN A 115 -9.17 14.80 -12.55
C ASN A 115 -9.86 14.90 -11.18
N TYR A 116 -9.46 15.89 -10.37
CA TYR A 116 -10.09 16.14 -9.08
C TYR A 116 -11.48 16.79 -9.26
N PRO A 117 -12.55 16.24 -8.66
CA PRO A 117 -13.91 16.76 -8.82
C PRO A 117 -14.03 18.26 -8.46
N GLY A 118 -14.52 19.09 -9.38
CA GLY A 118 -14.66 20.54 -9.18
C GLY A 118 -13.37 21.35 -9.39
N TYR A 119 -12.28 20.68 -9.75
CA TYR A 119 -10.94 21.26 -9.94
C TYR A 119 -10.31 20.84 -11.28
N GLU A 120 -11.08 20.27 -12.21
CA GLU A 120 -10.59 19.65 -13.44
C GLU A 120 -9.82 20.62 -14.36
N ASN A 121 -10.12 21.92 -14.27
CA ASN A 121 -9.44 22.97 -15.04
C ASN A 121 -8.37 23.73 -14.23
N LYS A 122 -8.00 23.22 -13.06
CA LYS A 122 -7.03 23.85 -12.15
C LYS A 122 -5.85 22.91 -11.88
N SER A 123 -4.64 23.41 -12.12
CA SER A 123 -3.40 22.69 -11.76
C SER A 123 -2.96 22.95 -10.32
N CYS A 124 -3.89 23.00 -9.36
CA CYS A 124 -3.59 23.29 -7.94
C CYS A 124 -3.68 22.07 -7.02
N ILE A 125 -4.13 20.92 -7.53
CA ILE A 125 -4.22 19.69 -6.75
C ILE A 125 -2.92 18.88 -6.88
N ARG A 126 -2.45 18.35 -5.76
CA ARG A 126 -1.22 17.56 -5.65
C ARG A 126 -1.52 16.23 -5.02
N ALA A 127 -0.88 15.18 -5.53
CA ALA A 127 -0.80 13.87 -4.92
C ALA A 127 0.61 13.68 -4.37
N THR A 128 0.74 13.65 -3.05
CA THR A 128 1.98 13.35 -2.35
C THR A 128 2.06 11.86 -2.06
N MET A 129 3.21 11.25 -2.33
CA MET A 129 3.50 9.85 -1.99
C MET A 129 4.82 9.79 -1.22
N LEU A 130 4.79 9.15 -0.05
CA LEU A 130 5.96 8.79 0.72
C LEU A 130 6.34 7.35 0.40
N ILE A 131 7.56 7.17 -0.10
CA ILE A 131 8.05 5.87 -0.58
C ILE A 131 9.30 5.46 0.19
N TYR A 132 9.25 4.26 0.74
CA TYR A 132 10.38 3.60 1.39
C TYR A 132 10.53 2.19 0.83
N ASP A 133 11.76 1.82 0.46
CA ASP A 133 12.09 0.51 -0.11
C ASP A 133 11.18 0.09 -1.30
N GLY A 134 10.92 1.06 -2.19
CA GLY A 134 10.09 0.84 -3.39
C GLY A 134 8.60 0.65 -3.12
N LYS A 135 8.13 0.91 -1.89
CA LYS A 135 6.72 0.80 -1.50
C LYS A 135 6.16 2.11 -0.95
N VAL A 136 4.88 2.36 -1.21
CA VAL A 136 4.15 3.47 -0.58
C VAL A 136 3.95 3.16 0.90
N ILE A 137 4.30 4.13 1.74
CA ILE A 137 4.17 4.05 3.20
C ILE A 137 3.26 5.16 3.77
N GLY A 138 2.68 5.99 2.90
CA GLY A 138 1.80 7.10 3.25
C GLY A 138 1.77 8.15 2.15
N GLY A 139 0.91 9.15 2.33
CA GLY A 139 0.74 10.30 1.45
C GLY A 139 -0.65 10.91 1.54
N ASP A 140 -0.93 11.84 0.65
CA ASP A 140 -2.13 12.66 0.69
C ASP A 140 -2.47 13.23 -0.69
N ILE A 141 -3.71 13.69 -0.82
CA ILE A 141 -4.15 14.58 -1.89
C ILE A 141 -4.44 15.94 -1.25
N CYS A 142 -3.83 17.00 -1.77
CA CYS A 142 -4.02 18.35 -1.23
C CYS A 142 -4.16 19.42 -2.31
N SER A 143 -4.76 20.56 -1.94
CA SER A 143 -4.77 21.79 -2.74
C SER A 143 -3.72 22.76 -2.23
N VAL A 144 -2.97 23.39 -3.14
CA VAL A 144 -1.96 24.42 -2.82
C VAL A 144 -2.55 25.83 -2.70
N GLU A 145 -3.88 25.98 -2.85
CA GLU A 145 -4.57 27.26 -2.65
C GLU A 145 -4.52 27.70 -1.16
N LEU A 146 -4.70 29.01 -0.89
CA LEU A 146 -4.64 29.57 0.47
C LEU A 146 -5.65 28.92 1.43
N ASN A 147 -6.84 28.60 0.92
CA ASN A 147 -7.89 27.85 1.64
C ASN A 147 -7.94 26.41 1.13
N GLY A 148 -6.76 25.80 0.97
CA GLY A 148 -6.62 24.44 0.51
C GLY A 148 -7.14 23.42 1.52
N PHE A 149 -7.15 22.18 1.09
CA PHE A 149 -7.55 21.03 1.89
C PHE A 149 -6.50 19.93 1.74
N MET A 150 -6.57 18.94 2.62
CA MET A 150 -5.76 17.72 2.56
C MET A 150 -6.65 16.53 2.96
N HIS A 151 -6.58 15.44 2.21
CA HIS A 151 -7.22 14.19 2.54
C HIS A 151 -6.41 12.99 2.04
N GLY A 152 -6.83 11.78 2.40
CA GLY A 152 -6.15 10.55 1.97
C GLY A 152 -6.33 10.22 0.49
N PHE A 153 -5.79 9.10 0.03
CA PHE A 153 -5.84 8.72 -1.39
C PHE A 153 -7.23 8.38 -1.90
N VAL A 154 -8.21 8.06 -1.04
CA VAL A 154 -9.56 7.76 -1.51
C VAL A 154 -10.15 9.00 -2.18
N LYS A 155 -10.58 8.83 -3.44
CA LYS A 155 -11.20 9.91 -4.21
C LYS A 155 -12.54 10.28 -3.60
N PRO A 156 -12.78 11.57 -3.28
CA PRO A 156 -14.07 12.00 -2.78
C PRO A 156 -15.11 11.89 -3.89
N ASP A 157 -16.32 11.49 -3.50
CA ASP A 157 -17.47 11.59 -4.37
C ASP A 157 -17.70 13.07 -4.74
N SER A 158 -18.20 13.32 -5.95
CA SER A 158 -18.43 14.68 -6.49
C SER A 158 -19.37 15.56 -5.65
N SER A 159 -19.95 15.05 -4.56
CA SER A 159 -20.82 15.77 -3.62
C SER A 159 -20.11 16.33 -2.38
N ALA A 160 -18.82 16.03 -2.15
CA ALA A 160 -18.13 16.41 -0.91
C ALA A 160 -17.53 17.84 -0.90
N GLY A 161 -17.69 18.60 -1.99
CA GLY A 161 -17.07 19.92 -2.16
C GLY A 161 -17.76 21.10 -1.45
N GLU A 162 -18.83 20.89 -0.67
CA GLU A 162 -19.70 22.00 -0.22
C GLU A 162 -19.92 22.13 1.30
N SER A 163 -19.11 21.49 2.14
CA SER A 163 -19.28 21.61 3.59
C SER A 163 -17.96 21.73 4.33
N THR A 164 -17.37 22.93 4.32
CA THR A 164 -16.65 23.54 5.46
C THR A 164 -16.30 24.99 5.11
N SER A 165 -17.20 25.93 5.41
CA SER A 165 -16.88 27.35 5.65
C SER A 165 -18.15 28.12 6.05
N GLN A 166 -18.74 27.75 7.18
CA GLN A 166 -19.55 28.66 7.99
C GLN A 166 -19.29 28.36 9.48
N GLN A 167 -18.66 29.34 10.16
CA GLN A 167 -18.30 29.52 11.58
C GLN A 167 -16.82 29.94 11.61
N GLU A 168 -16.43 31.17 11.94
CA GLU A 168 -17.03 32.23 12.76
C GLU A 168 -16.83 33.63 12.13
#